data_AF-A0A552ENK1-F1
#
_entry.id   AF-A0A552ENK1-F1
#
_cell.length_a   1.000
_cell.length_b   1.000
_cell.length_c   1.000
_cell.angle_alpha   90.00
_cell.angle_beta   90.00
_cell.angle_gamma   90.00
#
_symmetry.space_group_name_H-M   'P 1'
#
loop_
_entity.id
_entity.type
_entity.pdbx_description
1 polymer ?
#
loop_
_entity_poly.entity_id
_entity_poly.type
_entity_poly.pdbx_seq_one_letter_code
_entity_poly.pdbx_strand_id
1 'polypeptide(L)'
;MMSENEINLVKIVTFAWLLFWAFLSAKNIIFKRYYSAYLVIIISFLFFGVPLLLDVVIGEPKYSFFAGLDNLRVAVRDETTLLVYCLYIAIVPVILWYNGIPKDKENHGRLLVNNQTFLVNLAGFGNRYKLGKQFKLLIILIGYFILFLPIILWAFSPNPGVYSTYGVKGVSMLSEAEDKFHDFIHLSSVLSLGGLITIIALQKNKNLSLMNLYFWASVLIPTFISVWLNGKRYIIAFVIFALILILLLKKAFSRVKILVFFLGLLLAFGIFSYSYQTSLVRSVATKQVYEISRFDYSRDPMLKLSIYSELNPDKLKILDHRLQTVYHALILHIPRFLWPGKPLPYDYQVYITAASFNISPKDINIRSFALTGTWIAESLSNFGWVGAFIGPMTLALVCRFGDSTRNNFLIIFTSFLALNLISLSLGYTVLFLIIWLIFLTREYYTKKYKKYKGHKI
;
A
#
# COMPACT_ATOMS: atom_id res chain seq x y z
N MET A 1 4.26 -29.60 -23.77
CA MET A 1 4.88 -29.34 -22.46
C MET A 1 6.23 -28.75 -22.69
N MET A 2 6.50 -27.58 -22.12
CA MET A 2 7.86 -27.03 -22.12
C MET A 2 8.73 -27.85 -21.17
N SER A 3 10.01 -27.96 -21.45
CA SER A 3 10.97 -28.53 -20.50
C SER A 3 11.12 -27.60 -19.28
N GLU A 4 11.49 -28.17 -18.14
CA GLU A 4 11.74 -27.40 -16.91
C GLU A 4 12.78 -26.29 -17.12
N ASN A 5 13.79 -26.56 -17.95
CA ASN A 5 14.83 -25.59 -18.32
C ASN A 5 14.25 -24.39 -19.09
N GLU A 6 13.33 -24.62 -20.02
CA GLU A 6 12.69 -23.54 -20.77
C GLU A 6 11.77 -22.70 -19.88
N ILE A 7 11.03 -23.33 -18.97
CA ILE A 7 10.20 -22.63 -17.97
C ILE A 7 11.08 -21.74 -17.09
N ASN A 8 12.17 -22.28 -16.56
CA ASN A 8 13.11 -21.52 -15.73
C ASN A 8 13.77 -20.38 -16.51
N LEU A 9 14.09 -20.57 -17.79
CA LEU A 9 14.60 -19.52 -18.65
C LEU A 9 13.60 -18.36 -18.79
N VAL A 10 12.31 -18.65 -19.02
CA VAL A 10 11.26 -17.61 -19.08
C VAL A 10 11.17 -16.83 -17.77
N LYS A 11 11.22 -17.51 -16.61
CA LYS A 11 11.21 -16.87 -15.29
C LYS A 11 12.41 -15.94 -15.11
N ILE A 12 13.62 -16.38 -15.48
CA ILE A 12 14.87 -15.60 -15.37
C ILE A 12 14.83 -14.37 -16.28
N VAL A 13 14.43 -14.54 -17.55
CA VAL A 13 14.34 -13.44 -18.52
C VAL A 13 13.33 -12.40 -18.05
N THR A 14 12.15 -12.85 -17.58
CA THR A 14 11.13 -11.96 -17.05
C THR A 14 11.62 -11.24 -15.79
N PHE A 15 12.29 -11.94 -14.87
CA PHE A 15 12.91 -11.33 -13.70
C PHE A 15 13.92 -10.25 -14.07
N ALA A 16 14.84 -10.54 -15.00
CA ALA A 16 15.85 -9.59 -15.46
C ALA A 16 15.22 -8.34 -16.10
N TRP A 17 14.17 -8.52 -16.90
CA TRP A 17 13.39 -7.43 -17.47
C TRP A 17 12.76 -6.53 -16.40
N LEU A 18 12.12 -7.11 -15.39
CA LEU A 18 11.51 -6.34 -14.30
C LEU A 18 12.55 -5.65 -13.42
N LEU A 19 13.68 -6.32 -13.15
CA LEU A 19 14.80 -5.76 -12.40
C LEU A 19 15.39 -4.54 -13.14
N PHE A 20 15.50 -4.59 -14.46
CA PHE A 20 15.93 -3.44 -15.27
C PHE A 20 15.02 -2.23 -15.05
N TRP A 21 13.69 -2.39 -15.11
CA TRP A 21 12.74 -1.29 -14.86
C TRP A 21 12.77 -0.78 -13.42
N ALA A 22 12.89 -1.68 -12.44
CA ALA A 22 13.05 -1.31 -11.03
C ALA A 22 14.34 -0.52 -10.80
N PHE A 23 15.45 -0.95 -11.40
CA PHE A 23 16.73 -0.24 -11.35
C PHE A 23 16.64 1.16 -11.99
N LEU A 24 16.04 1.28 -13.17
CA LEU A 24 15.82 2.57 -13.82
C LEU A 24 14.96 3.51 -12.97
N SER A 25 13.92 2.97 -12.34
CA SER A 25 13.04 3.71 -11.43
C SER A 25 13.77 4.17 -10.18
N ALA A 26 14.55 3.30 -9.54
CA ALA A 26 15.39 3.62 -8.39
C ALA A 26 16.44 4.69 -8.74
N LYS A 27 17.13 4.53 -9.88
CA LYS A 27 18.09 5.53 -10.40
C LYS A 27 17.41 6.88 -10.60
N ASN A 28 16.19 6.92 -11.13
CA ASN A 28 15.47 8.19 -11.33
C ASN A 28 15.02 8.82 -10.01
N ILE A 29 14.56 8.05 -9.04
CA ILE A 29 14.23 8.54 -7.69
C ILE A 29 15.49 9.10 -7.00
N ILE A 30 16.61 8.38 -7.06
CA ILE A 30 17.85 8.74 -6.36
C ILE A 30 18.58 9.89 -7.04
N PHE A 31 18.71 9.89 -8.37
CA PHE A 31 19.58 10.83 -9.07
C PHE A 31 18.81 11.91 -9.84
N LYS A 32 17.59 11.63 -10.27
CA LYS A 32 16.79 12.56 -11.09
C LYS A 32 15.60 13.12 -10.30
N ARG A 33 14.39 12.98 -10.86
CA ARG A 33 13.12 13.46 -10.34
C ARG A 33 12.31 12.29 -9.83
N TYR A 34 11.63 12.50 -8.72
CA TYR A 34 10.66 11.56 -8.19
C TYR A 34 9.30 11.73 -8.90
N TYR A 35 8.75 10.60 -9.33
CA TYR A 35 7.38 10.43 -9.77
C TYR A 35 6.82 9.22 -9.04
N SER A 36 5.54 9.29 -8.67
CA SER A 36 4.84 8.22 -7.95
C SER A 36 4.90 6.90 -8.72
N ALA A 37 4.87 6.96 -10.07
CA ALA A 37 4.96 5.77 -10.93
C ALA A 37 6.26 4.96 -10.72
N TYR A 38 7.41 5.61 -10.48
CA TYR A 38 8.67 4.91 -10.25
C TYR A 38 8.62 4.06 -8.98
N LEU A 39 7.94 4.55 -7.95
CA LEU A 39 7.77 3.79 -6.72
C LEU A 39 6.87 2.57 -6.94
N VAL A 40 5.79 2.73 -7.70
CA VAL A 40 4.89 1.63 -8.07
C VAL A 40 5.62 0.55 -8.87
N ILE A 41 6.50 0.94 -9.80
CA ILE A 41 7.32 -0.02 -10.57
C ILE A 41 8.24 -0.83 -9.65
N ILE A 42 8.90 -0.19 -8.68
CA ILE A 42 9.77 -0.88 -7.73
C ILE A 42 8.95 -1.88 -6.89
N ILE A 43 7.80 -1.46 -6.37
CA ILE A 43 6.94 -2.34 -5.56
C ILE A 43 6.33 -3.47 -6.41
N SER A 44 5.96 -3.20 -7.66
CA SER A 44 5.52 -4.22 -8.62
C SER A 44 6.60 -5.28 -8.81
N PHE A 45 7.86 -4.87 -9.00
CA PHE A 45 8.99 -5.80 -9.06
C PHE A 45 9.14 -6.63 -7.79
N LEU A 46 9.00 -6.04 -6.60
CA LEU A 46 9.08 -6.80 -5.34
C LEU A 46 7.94 -7.80 -5.18
N PHE A 47 6.72 -7.44 -5.56
CA PHE A 47 5.54 -8.31 -5.39
C PHE A 47 5.40 -9.41 -6.43
N PHE A 48 5.87 -9.17 -7.66
CA PHE A 48 5.64 -10.05 -8.80
C PHE A 48 6.95 -10.53 -9.46
N GLY A 49 8.00 -9.71 -9.48
CA GLY A 49 9.29 -10.09 -10.08
C GLY A 49 10.13 -10.98 -9.17
N VAL A 50 10.37 -10.56 -7.92
CA VAL A 50 11.19 -11.33 -6.95
C VAL A 50 10.71 -12.78 -6.79
N PRO A 51 9.40 -13.09 -6.70
CA PRO A 51 8.92 -14.47 -6.65
C PRO A 51 9.42 -15.37 -7.79
N LEU A 52 9.59 -14.85 -9.01
CA LEU A 52 10.10 -15.63 -10.15
C LEU A 52 11.54 -16.11 -9.95
N LEU A 53 12.41 -15.28 -9.37
CA LEU A 53 13.77 -15.70 -9.04
C LEU A 53 13.76 -16.72 -7.90
N LEU A 54 12.88 -16.52 -6.91
CA LEU A 54 12.73 -17.46 -5.79
C LEU A 54 12.20 -18.82 -6.26
N ASP A 55 11.33 -18.87 -7.27
CA ASP A 55 10.89 -20.12 -7.92
C ASP A 55 12.06 -20.92 -8.48
N VAL A 56 13.07 -20.25 -9.03
CA VAL A 56 14.24 -20.90 -9.64
C VAL A 56 15.29 -21.29 -8.60
N VAL A 57 15.54 -20.44 -7.60
CA VAL A 57 16.62 -20.64 -6.62
C VAL A 57 16.21 -21.54 -5.45
N ILE A 58 14.97 -21.38 -4.96
CA ILE A 58 14.45 -22.12 -3.80
C ILE A 58 13.49 -23.23 -4.23
N GLY A 59 12.76 -23.00 -5.33
CA GLY A 59 11.69 -23.87 -5.81
C GLY A 59 10.31 -23.25 -5.59
N GLU A 60 9.33 -23.79 -6.31
CA GLU A 60 7.94 -23.32 -6.21
C GLU A 60 7.30 -23.72 -4.87
N PRO A 61 6.55 -22.80 -4.22
CA PRO A 61 5.84 -23.10 -2.98
C PRO A 61 4.77 -24.17 -3.21
N LYS A 62 4.66 -25.12 -2.28
CA LYS A 62 3.64 -26.17 -2.37
C LYS A 62 2.31 -25.76 -1.74
N TYR A 63 2.34 -24.80 -0.82
CA TYR A 63 1.20 -24.32 -0.03
C TYR A 63 0.43 -25.45 0.67
N SER A 64 1.08 -26.59 0.92
CA SER A 64 0.45 -27.76 1.55
C SER A 64 0.12 -27.53 3.02
N PHE A 65 0.72 -26.52 3.64
CA PHE A 65 0.43 -26.11 5.02
C PHE A 65 -1.00 -25.55 5.18
N PHE A 66 -1.55 -24.93 4.14
CA PHE A 66 -2.89 -24.36 4.18
C PHE A 66 -3.90 -25.38 3.64
N ALA A 67 -4.49 -26.14 4.55
CA ALA A 67 -5.54 -27.09 4.20
C ALA A 67 -6.69 -26.39 3.47
N GLY A 68 -7.10 -26.92 2.31
CA GLY A 68 -8.20 -26.39 1.51
C GLY A 68 -7.83 -25.39 0.41
N LEU A 69 -6.58 -24.90 0.30
CA LEU A 69 -6.17 -23.99 -0.79
C LEU A 69 -5.93 -24.72 -2.14
N ASP A 70 -6.75 -25.70 -2.49
CA ASP A 70 -6.58 -26.54 -3.68
C ASP A 70 -6.54 -25.74 -4.98
N ASN A 71 -7.49 -24.82 -5.16
CA ASN A 71 -7.59 -24.02 -6.37
C ASN A 71 -6.38 -23.09 -6.55
N LEU A 72 -5.86 -22.55 -5.44
CA LEU A 72 -4.63 -21.75 -5.46
C LEU A 72 -3.41 -22.61 -5.84
N ARG A 73 -3.31 -23.83 -5.31
CA ARG A 73 -2.21 -24.75 -5.61
C ARG A 73 -2.19 -25.14 -7.08
N VAL A 74 -3.36 -25.38 -7.67
CA VAL A 74 -3.47 -25.68 -9.11
C VAL A 74 -3.06 -24.45 -9.93
N ALA A 75 -3.60 -23.28 -9.62
CA ALA A 75 -3.31 -22.06 -10.38
C ALA A 75 -1.83 -21.65 -10.36
N VAL A 76 -1.13 -21.85 -9.23
CA VAL A 76 0.29 -21.47 -9.10
C VAL A 76 1.21 -22.38 -9.92
N ARG A 77 0.82 -23.64 -10.16
CA ARG A 77 1.60 -24.66 -10.86
C ARG A 77 1.21 -24.85 -12.32
N ASP A 78 0.13 -24.22 -12.77
CA ASP A 78 -0.33 -24.33 -14.16
C ASP A 78 0.65 -23.59 -15.11
N GLU A 79 1.26 -24.34 -16.04
CA GLU A 79 2.27 -23.81 -16.98
C GLU A 79 1.71 -22.68 -17.85
N THR A 80 0.47 -22.82 -18.33
CA THR A 80 -0.18 -21.82 -19.18
C THR A 80 -0.39 -20.52 -18.40
N THR A 81 -0.88 -20.64 -17.16
CA THR A 81 -1.04 -19.53 -16.23
C THR A 81 0.29 -18.83 -15.96
N LEU A 82 1.39 -19.58 -15.78
CA LEU A 82 2.72 -19.01 -15.59
C LEU A 82 3.19 -18.19 -16.82
N LEU A 83 2.99 -18.71 -18.03
CA LEU A 83 3.38 -18.00 -19.25
C LEU A 83 2.60 -16.68 -19.42
N VAL A 84 1.28 -16.74 -19.23
CA VAL A 84 0.43 -15.56 -19.27
C VAL A 84 0.79 -14.58 -18.15
N TYR A 85 1.10 -15.08 -16.96
CA TYR A 85 1.57 -14.28 -15.84
C TYR A 85 2.86 -13.52 -16.18
N CYS A 86 3.88 -14.20 -16.71
CA CYS A 86 5.15 -13.59 -17.09
C CYS A 86 4.96 -12.49 -18.15
N LEU A 87 4.18 -12.77 -19.19
CA LEU A 87 3.82 -11.78 -20.21
C LEU A 87 3.11 -10.58 -19.58
N TYR A 88 2.12 -10.85 -18.73
CA TYR A 88 1.31 -9.80 -18.14
C TYR A 88 2.16 -8.85 -17.28
N ILE A 89 2.92 -9.39 -16.32
CA ILE A 89 3.73 -8.55 -15.42
C ILE A 89 4.87 -7.84 -16.15
N ALA A 90 5.39 -8.39 -17.26
CA ALA A 90 6.39 -7.73 -18.09
C ALA A 90 5.86 -6.45 -18.76
N ILE A 91 4.57 -6.40 -19.08
CA ILE A 91 3.91 -5.24 -19.70
C ILE A 91 3.60 -4.14 -18.66
N VAL A 92 3.30 -4.51 -17.41
CA VAL A 92 2.94 -3.56 -16.33
C VAL A 92 3.92 -2.39 -16.19
N PRO A 93 5.25 -2.58 -16.02
CA PRO A 93 6.18 -1.47 -15.87
C PRO A 93 6.26 -0.60 -17.12
N VAL A 94 6.05 -1.15 -18.32
CA VAL A 94 6.00 -0.40 -19.58
C VAL A 94 4.81 0.56 -19.57
N ILE A 95 3.61 0.07 -19.23
CA ILE A 95 2.41 0.91 -19.11
C ILE A 95 2.64 2.02 -18.09
N LEU A 96 3.14 1.68 -16.90
CA LEU A 96 3.43 2.64 -15.83
C LEU A 96 4.46 3.69 -16.25
N TRP A 97 5.52 3.28 -16.95
CA TRP A 97 6.58 4.19 -17.38
C TRP A 97 6.09 5.22 -18.39
N TYR A 98 5.39 4.78 -19.44
CA TYR A 98 4.98 5.68 -20.51
C TYR A 98 3.70 6.47 -20.19
N ASN A 99 2.79 5.91 -19.41
CA ASN A 99 1.50 6.54 -19.11
C ASN A 99 1.42 7.15 -17.70
N GLY A 100 2.30 6.73 -16.78
CA GLY A 100 2.31 7.18 -15.39
C GLY A 100 3.07 8.48 -15.14
N ILE A 101 3.82 8.96 -16.14
CA ILE A 101 4.63 10.16 -16.04
C ILE A 101 3.93 11.34 -16.73
N PRO A 102 3.83 12.53 -16.10
CA PRO A 102 3.30 13.73 -16.73
C PRO A 102 4.08 14.14 -18.00
N LYS A 103 3.38 14.48 -19.09
CA LYS A 103 3.97 14.81 -20.41
C LYS A 103 4.52 16.25 -20.54
N ASP A 104 4.32 17.09 -19.54
CA ASP A 104 4.47 18.56 -19.65
C ASP A 104 5.92 19.04 -19.44
N LYS A 105 6.75 19.00 -20.50
CA LYS A 105 8.23 19.12 -20.48
C LYS A 105 8.79 20.46 -19.98
N GLU A 106 8.05 21.57 -20.01
CA GLU A 106 8.65 22.91 -20.01
C GLU A 106 9.02 23.51 -18.65
N ASN A 107 8.63 22.92 -17.51
CA ASN A 107 8.96 23.49 -16.19
C ASN A 107 9.26 22.41 -15.16
N HIS A 108 10.26 21.57 -15.46
CA HIS A 108 10.63 20.39 -14.69
C HIS A 108 11.45 20.70 -13.42
N GLY A 109 10.92 21.60 -12.59
CA GLY A 109 11.47 21.98 -11.28
C GLY A 109 11.35 20.88 -10.23
N ARG A 110 12.47 20.61 -9.55
CA ARG A 110 12.68 19.66 -8.44
C ARG A 110 11.54 19.72 -7.40
N LEU A 111 11.14 18.55 -6.88
CA LEU A 111 10.47 18.42 -5.58
C LEU A 111 11.33 19.09 -4.50
N LEU A 112 11.07 20.37 -4.27
CA LEU A 112 11.53 21.12 -3.10
C LEU A 112 10.29 21.30 -2.23
N VAL A 113 10.18 20.48 -1.18
CA VAL A 113 9.23 20.77 -0.11
C VAL A 113 9.78 21.95 0.67
N ASN A 114 9.39 23.16 0.28
CA ASN A 114 9.49 24.29 1.19
C ASN A 114 8.35 24.15 2.22
N ASN A 115 8.68 24.14 3.52
CA ASN A 115 7.72 24.02 4.62
C ASN A 115 6.56 25.03 4.52
N GLN A 116 6.80 26.20 3.94
CA GLN A 116 5.77 27.21 3.67
C GLN A 116 4.80 26.75 2.57
N THR A 117 5.32 26.18 1.47
CA THR A 117 4.48 25.65 0.38
C THR A 117 3.65 24.44 0.79
N PHE A 118 4.15 23.57 1.68
CA PHE A 118 3.38 22.41 2.16
C PHE A 118 2.11 22.83 2.91
N LEU A 119 2.20 23.80 3.83
CA LEU A 119 1.05 24.34 4.57
C LEU A 119 0.08 25.10 3.68
N VAL A 120 0.61 25.93 2.80
CA VAL A 120 -0.18 26.70 1.81
C VAL A 120 -0.95 25.75 0.89
N ASN A 121 -0.35 24.62 0.52
CA ASN A 121 -0.97 23.60 -0.31
C ASN A 121 -1.97 22.71 0.45
N LEU A 122 -1.69 22.34 1.71
CA LEU A 122 -2.59 21.53 2.54
C LEU A 122 -3.88 22.29 2.89
N ALA A 123 -3.74 23.57 3.29
CA ALA A 123 -4.89 24.41 3.59
C ALA A 123 -5.56 24.97 2.31
N GLY A 124 -4.87 24.87 1.17
CA GLY A 124 -5.28 25.40 -0.14
C GLY A 124 -5.66 26.89 -0.12
N PHE A 125 -5.10 27.64 0.82
CA PHE A 125 -5.12 29.10 0.82
C PHE A 125 -3.99 29.57 -0.08
N GLY A 126 -4.23 29.61 -1.38
CA GLY A 126 -3.21 30.08 -2.33
C GLY A 126 -2.73 31.48 -1.96
N ASN A 127 -1.44 31.64 -1.61
CA ASN A 127 -0.65 32.87 -1.39
C ASN A 127 -1.27 34.09 -0.63
N ARG A 128 -2.56 34.12 -0.31
CA ARG A 128 -3.25 35.32 0.19
C ARG A 128 -3.22 35.47 1.69
N TYR A 129 -2.98 34.37 2.41
CA TYR A 129 -2.76 34.44 3.85
C TYR A 129 -1.32 34.04 4.10
N LYS A 130 -0.50 35.00 4.58
CA LYS A 130 0.65 34.67 5.42
C LYS A 130 0.10 33.80 6.54
N LEU A 131 0.11 32.47 6.37
CA LEU A 131 -0.37 31.54 7.38
C LEU A 131 0.39 31.88 8.66
N GLY A 132 -0.33 32.46 9.62
CA GLY A 132 0.27 33.00 10.82
C GLY A 132 1.00 31.88 11.58
N LYS A 133 2.02 32.28 12.35
CA LYS A 133 2.72 31.39 13.28
C LYS A 133 1.74 30.57 14.15
N GLN A 134 0.59 31.16 14.47
CA GLN A 134 -0.52 30.55 15.24
C GLN A 134 -1.21 29.39 14.49
N PHE A 135 -1.53 29.53 13.21
CA PHE A 135 -2.19 28.45 12.45
C PHE A 135 -1.24 27.26 12.23
N LYS A 136 0.06 27.55 11.99
CA LYS A 136 1.09 26.50 11.96
C LYS A 136 1.19 25.76 13.30
N LEU A 137 1.13 26.49 14.42
CA LEU A 137 1.15 25.89 15.75
C LEU A 137 -0.09 25.01 15.96
N LEU A 138 -1.27 25.47 15.59
CA LEU A 138 -2.51 24.71 15.67
C LEU A 138 -2.42 23.38 14.92
N ILE A 139 -1.91 23.38 13.68
CA ILE A 139 -1.74 22.13 12.92
C ILE A 139 -0.72 21.20 13.57
N ILE A 140 0.35 21.74 14.16
CA ILE A 140 1.32 20.93 14.91
C ILE A 140 0.65 20.31 16.14
N LEU A 141 -0.18 21.05 16.87
CA LEU A 141 -0.94 20.55 18.02
C LEU A 141 -1.93 19.46 17.62
N ILE A 142 -2.66 19.66 16.52
CA ILE A 142 -3.54 18.63 15.93
C ILE A 142 -2.72 17.40 15.52
N GLY A 143 -1.54 17.59 14.93
CA GLY A 143 -0.63 16.52 14.59
C GLY A 143 -0.20 15.70 15.81
N TYR A 144 0.12 16.36 16.92
CA TYR A 144 0.41 15.69 18.19
C TYR A 144 -0.82 14.99 18.76
N PHE A 145 -1.99 15.62 18.76
CA PHE A 145 -3.23 14.98 19.20
C PHE A 145 -3.50 13.68 18.43
N ILE A 146 -3.39 13.72 17.09
CA ILE A 146 -3.56 12.53 16.24
C ILE A 146 -2.47 11.48 16.52
N LEU A 147 -1.22 11.90 16.74
CA LEU A 147 -0.13 10.99 17.06
C LEU A 147 -0.34 10.25 18.39
N PHE A 148 -0.89 10.94 19.39
CA PHE A 148 -1.18 10.38 20.72
C PHE A 148 -2.56 9.72 20.83
N LEU A 149 -3.42 9.83 19.80
CA LEU A 149 -4.77 9.29 19.82
C LEU A 149 -4.86 7.80 20.22
N PRO A 150 -3.99 6.89 19.73
CA PRO A 150 -4.04 5.48 20.14
C PRO A 150 -3.75 5.29 21.63
N ILE A 151 -2.85 6.10 22.19
CA ILE A 151 -2.47 6.06 23.61
C ILE A 151 -3.63 6.56 24.47
N ILE A 152 -4.28 7.64 24.03
CA ILE A 152 -5.48 8.17 24.69
C ILE A 152 -6.56 7.08 24.69
N LEU A 153 -6.83 6.45 23.54
CA LEU A 153 -7.84 5.39 23.45
C LEU A 153 -7.48 4.16 24.29
N TRP A 154 -6.22 3.76 24.34
CA TRP A 154 -5.78 2.65 25.19
C TRP A 154 -6.14 2.87 26.67
N ALA A 155 -6.02 4.09 27.18
CA ALA A 155 -6.42 4.43 28.55
C ALA A 155 -7.93 4.25 28.81
N PHE A 156 -8.77 4.31 27.77
CA PHE A 156 -10.21 4.06 27.84
C PHE A 156 -10.61 2.65 27.41
N SER A 157 -9.65 1.76 27.16
CA SER A 157 -9.97 0.39 26.77
C SER A 157 -10.63 -0.37 27.93
N PRO A 158 -11.59 -1.29 27.66
CA PRO A 158 -12.27 -2.05 28.70
C PRO A 158 -11.32 -2.80 29.64
N ASN A 159 -10.18 -3.23 29.11
CA ASN A 159 -9.12 -3.90 29.85
C ASN A 159 -7.73 -3.50 29.30
N PRO A 160 -7.11 -2.43 29.83
CA PRO A 160 -5.82 -1.94 29.34
C PRO A 160 -4.68 -2.95 29.49
N GLY A 161 -4.78 -3.86 30.46
CA GLY A 161 -3.77 -4.88 30.76
C GLY A 161 -3.54 -5.86 29.63
N VAL A 162 -4.54 -6.08 28.77
CA VAL A 162 -4.44 -6.98 27.62
C VAL A 162 -3.35 -6.53 26.64
N TYR A 163 -3.16 -5.21 26.50
CA TYR A 163 -2.16 -4.62 25.60
C TYR A 163 -0.73 -4.69 26.12
N SER A 164 -0.49 -5.30 27.29
CA SER A 164 0.86 -5.66 27.75
C SER A 164 1.53 -6.68 26.82
N THR A 165 0.74 -7.43 26.04
CA THR A 165 1.24 -8.39 25.06
C THR A 165 1.13 -7.83 23.65
N TYR A 166 2.24 -7.84 22.90
CA TYR A 166 2.21 -7.40 21.49
C TYR A 166 1.39 -8.38 20.65
N GLY A 167 0.52 -7.85 19.77
CA GLY A 167 -0.26 -8.69 18.87
C GLY A 167 -1.41 -9.44 19.54
N VAL A 168 -2.01 -8.86 20.58
CA VAL A 168 -3.17 -9.36 21.34
C VAL A 168 -4.16 -10.21 20.54
N LYS A 169 -4.67 -9.71 19.41
CA LYS A 169 -5.67 -10.40 18.58
C LYS A 169 -5.18 -11.73 17.98
N GLY A 170 -3.87 -11.94 17.93
CA GLY A 170 -3.25 -13.20 17.51
C GLY A 170 -2.93 -14.17 18.65
N VAL A 171 -2.84 -13.68 19.90
CA VAL A 171 -2.34 -14.47 21.05
C VAL A 171 -3.46 -14.83 22.03
N SER A 172 -4.44 -13.95 22.22
CA SER A 172 -5.49 -14.10 23.24
C SER A 172 -6.88 -14.02 22.63
N MET A 173 -7.83 -14.79 23.19
CA MET A 173 -9.24 -14.60 22.89
C MET A 173 -9.73 -13.32 23.58
N LEU A 174 -10.01 -12.29 22.78
CA LEU A 174 -10.65 -11.07 23.24
C LEU A 174 -12.15 -11.31 23.46
N SER A 175 -12.72 -10.69 24.50
CA SER A 175 -14.17 -10.54 24.61
C SER A 175 -14.71 -9.68 23.46
N GLU A 176 -16.02 -9.76 23.17
CA GLU A 176 -16.62 -9.00 22.07
C GLU A 176 -16.45 -7.47 22.26
N ALA A 177 -16.51 -6.99 23.50
CA ALA A 177 -16.29 -5.58 23.82
C ALA A 177 -14.83 -5.16 23.59
N GLU A 178 -13.86 -6.00 23.99
CA GLU A 178 -12.44 -5.75 23.75
C GLU A 178 -12.09 -5.80 22.26
N ASP A 179 -12.67 -6.73 21.49
CA ASP A 179 -12.44 -6.84 20.04
C ASP A 179 -12.99 -5.61 19.30
N LYS A 180 -14.21 -5.18 19.62
CA LYS A 180 -14.79 -3.94 19.09
C LYS A 180 -13.94 -2.72 19.44
N PHE A 181 -13.44 -2.65 20.68
CA PHE A 181 -12.58 -1.55 21.11
C PHE A 181 -11.21 -1.57 20.40
N HIS A 182 -10.66 -2.77 20.19
CA HIS A 182 -9.41 -2.97 19.48
C HIS A 182 -9.47 -2.45 18.04
N ASP A 183 -10.61 -2.56 17.35
CA ASP A 183 -10.79 -2.00 16.02
C ASP A 183 -10.62 -0.46 16.00
N PHE A 184 -11.04 0.25 17.06
CA PHE A 184 -10.79 1.70 17.21
C PHE A 184 -9.32 2.01 17.47
N ILE A 185 -8.64 1.22 18.32
CA ILE A 185 -7.19 1.35 18.54
C ILE A 185 -6.42 1.09 17.24
N HIS A 186 -6.82 0.08 16.48
CA HIS A 186 -6.22 -0.26 15.20
C HIS A 186 -6.35 0.89 14.20
N LEU A 187 -7.57 1.43 14.02
CA LEU A 187 -7.83 2.57 13.14
C LEU A 187 -7.05 3.82 13.58
N SER A 188 -7.10 4.17 14.86
CA SER A 188 -6.38 5.33 15.39
C SER A 188 -4.87 5.20 15.24
N SER A 189 -4.31 3.99 15.35
CA SER A 189 -2.89 3.72 15.14
C SER A 189 -2.46 3.94 13.69
N VAL A 190 -3.34 3.66 12.72
CA VAL A 190 -3.10 4.04 11.32
C VAL A 190 -3.20 5.55 11.14
N LEU A 191 -4.16 6.22 11.80
CA LEU A 191 -4.28 7.68 11.76
C LEU A 191 -3.09 8.40 12.40
N SER A 192 -2.46 7.82 13.43
CA SER A 192 -1.31 8.41 14.12
C SER A 192 -0.10 8.63 13.18
N LEU A 193 0.01 7.84 12.11
CA LEU A 193 0.96 8.06 11.01
C LEU A 193 0.75 9.41 10.32
N GLY A 194 -0.50 9.86 10.17
CA GLY A 194 -0.82 11.19 9.67
C GLY A 194 -0.31 12.29 10.60
N GLY A 195 -0.41 12.08 11.91
CA GLY A 195 0.17 12.95 12.93
C GLY A 195 1.70 13.04 12.82
N LEU A 196 2.36 11.86 12.76
CA LEU A 196 3.81 11.72 12.54
C LEU A 196 4.27 12.51 11.30
N ILE A 197 3.65 12.24 10.15
CA ILE A 197 3.98 12.90 8.88
C ILE A 197 3.78 14.40 9.02
N THR A 198 2.67 14.86 9.61
CA THR A 198 2.37 16.28 9.78
C THR A 198 3.43 16.98 10.63
N ILE A 199 3.80 16.42 11.78
CA ILE A 199 4.80 17.01 12.68
C ILE A 199 6.15 17.15 11.95
N ILE A 200 6.64 16.08 11.31
CA ILE A 200 7.92 16.10 10.58
C ILE A 200 7.84 17.06 9.38
N ALA A 201 6.74 17.04 8.63
CA ALA A 201 6.51 17.87 7.45
C ALA A 201 6.50 19.37 7.78
N LEU A 202 6.11 19.76 9.00
CA LEU A 202 6.05 21.16 9.40
C LEU A 202 7.30 21.65 10.12
N GLN A 203 8.16 20.73 10.53
CA GLN A 203 9.33 21.05 11.32
C GLN A 203 10.47 21.68 10.49
N LYS A 204 11.22 22.62 11.08
CA LYS A 204 12.40 23.22 10.43
C LYS A 204 13.53 22.18 10.31
N ASN A 205 14.31 22.21 9.22
CA ASN A 205 15.40 21.25 8.98
C ASN A 205 16.41 21.19 10.13
N LYS A 206 16.73 22.32 10.78
CA LYS A 206 17.61 22.36 11.95
C LYS A 206 17.13 21.48 13.11
N ASN A 207 15.81 21.36 13.29
CA ASN A 207 15.22 20.55 14.34
C ASN A 207 15.12 19.07 13.94
N LEU A 208 15.33 18.73 12.66
CA LEU A 208 15.39 17.36 12.14
C LEU A 208 16.81 16.77 12.21
N SER A 209 17.77 17.48 12.81
CA SER A 209 19.08 16.94 13.13
C SER A 209 18.93 15.67 13.96
N LEU A 210 19.72 14.63 13.66
CA LEU A 210 19.75 13.40 14.48
C LEU A 210 20.15 13.68 15.93
N MET A 211 20.88 14.78 16.17
CA MET A 211 21.29 15.20 17.51
C MET A 211 20.14 15.85 18.32
N ASN A 212 19.01 16.17 17.71
CA ASN A 212 17.85 16.70 18.43
C ASN A 212 17.04 15.55 19.06
N LEU A 213 17.62 14.94 20.09
CA LEU A 213 17.05 13.77 20.77
C LEU A 213 15.65 14.07 21.33
N TYR A 214 15.39 15.27 21.85
CA TYR A 214 14.08 15.65 22.37
C TYR A 214 12.98 15.61 21.30
N PHE A 215 13.25 16.15 20.11
CA PHE A 215 12.30 16.10 19.00
C PHE A 215 12.05 14.66 18.53
N TRP A 216 13.10 13.86 18.40
CA TRP A 216 12.94 12.47 17.97
C TRP A 216 12.24 11.64 19.04
N ALA A 217 12.52 11.85 20.32
CA ALA A 217 11.81 11.20 21.42
C ALA A 217 10.32 11.56 21.43
N SER A 218 9.96 12.83 21.23
CA SER A 218 8.55 13.29 21.22
C SER A 218 7.72 12.71 20.07
N VAL A 219 8.38 12.15 19.05
CA VAL A 219 7.73 11.60 17.86
C VAL A 219 7.84 10.07 17.83
N LEU A 220 9.01 9.51 18.10
CA LEU A 220 9.27 8.07 17.99
C LEU A 220 8.68 7.27 19.14
N ILE A 221 8.68 7.79 20.38
CA ILE A 221 8.08 7.09 21.53
C ILE A 221 6.57 6.87 21.31
N PRO A 222 5.74 7.89 21.03
CA PRO A 222 4.33 7.66 20.80
C PRO A 222 4.05 6.84 19.52
N THR A 223 4.91 6.95 18.50
CA THR A 223 4.84 6.08 17.31
C THR A 223 5.08 4.62 17.69
N PHE A 224 6.09 4.33 18.51
CA PHE A 224 6.40 2.99 18.99
C PHE A 224 5.24 2.40 19.80
N ILE A 225 4.64 3.19 20.71
CA ILE A 225 3.47 2.75 21.46
C ILE A 225 2.28 2.50 20.52
N SER A 226 2.05 3.36 19.52
CA SER A 226 0.99 3.15 18.53
C SER A 226 1.19 1.85 17.74
N VAL A 227 2.43 1.57 17.33
CA VAL A 227 2.81 0.31 16.67
C VAL A 227 2.53 -0.88 17.59
N TRP A 228 2.89 -0.75 18.87
CA TRP A 228 2.67 -1.78 19.88
C TRP A 228 1.18 -2.11 20.04
N LEU A 229 0.36 -1.08 20.25
CA LEU A 229 -1.07 -1.19 20.45
C LEU A 229 -1.80 -1.76 19.23
N ASN A 230 -1.33 -1.45 18.01
CA ASN A 230 -1.88 -2.03 16.79
C ASN A 230 -1.56 -3.53 16.66
N GLY A 231 -0.37 -3.96 17.06
CA GLY A 231 -0.01 -5.38 17.12
C GLY A 231 0.15 -6.11 15.78
N LYS A 232 0.08 -5.40 14.65
CA LYS A 232 0.26 -5.97 13.30
C LYS A 232 1.56 -5.49 12.66
N ARG A 233 2.29 -6.38 12.01
CA ARG A 233 3.55 -6.07 11.31
C ARG A 233 3.44 -4.99 10.22
N TYR A 234 2.28 -4.82 9.58
CA TYR A 234 2.15 -3.88 8.45
C TYR A 234 2.29 -2.41 8.90
N ILE A 235 1.91 -2.08 10.14
CA ILE A 235 2.00 -0.70 10.66
C ILE A 235 3.45 -0.25 10.74
N ILE A 236 4.37 -1.17 11.06
CA ILE A 236 5.82 -0.90 11.11
C ILE A 236 6.34 -0.56 9.73
N ALA A 237 5.95 -1.34 8.72
CA ALA A 237 6.30 -1.06 7.33
C ALA A 237 5.80 0.32 6.89
N PHE A 238 4.57 0.70 7.29
CA PHE A 238 4.03 2.03 7.02
C PHE A 238 4.77 3.15 7.75
N VAL A 239 5.17 2.97 9.01
CA VAL A 239 6.02 3.94 9.74
C VAL A 239 7.35 4.13 9.02
N ILE A 240 8.04 3.04 8.68
CA ILE A 240 9.33 3.06 7.98
C ILE A 240 9.17 3.82 6.66
N PHE A 241 8.18 3.44 5.85
CA PHE A 241 7.89 4.08 4.58
C PHE A 241 7.58 5.58 4.73
N ALA A 242 6.71 5.95 5.68
CA ALA A 242 6.36 7.33 5.95
C ALA A 242 7.57 8.18 6.34
N LEU A 243 8.43 7.66 7.23
CA LEU A 243 9.66 8.33 7.66
C LEU A 243 10.63 8.55 6.49
N ILE A 244 10.85 7.54 5.65
CA ILE A 244 11.74 7.65 4.49
C ILE A 244 11.20 8.67 3.51
N LEU A 245 9.93 8.55 3.15
CA LEU A 245 9.29 9.43 2.19
C LEU A 245 9.37 10.89 2.66
N ILE A 246 9.03 11.18 3.92
CA ILE A 246 9.05 12.55 4.41
C ILE A 246 10.47 13.11 4.51
N LEU A 247 11.46 12.30 4.92
CA LEU A 247 12.87 12.71 5.01
C LEU A 247 13.50 12.94 3.63
N LEU A 248 13.18 12.10 2.65
CA LEU A 248 13.58 12.27 1.25
C LEU A 248 13.04 13.59 0.68
N LEU A 249 11.76 13.84 0.90
CA LEU A 249 11.08 15.03 0.39
C LEU A 249 11.57 16.32 1.04
N LYS A 250 11.94 16.25 2.32
CA LYS A 250 12.54 17.35 3.08
C LYS A 250 14.01 17.61 2.76
N LYS A 251 14.71 16.65 2.14
CA LYS A 251 16.17 16.66 1.99
C LYS A 251 16.86 16.90 3.34
N ALA A 252 16.31 16.35 4.42
CA ALA A 252 16.85 16.53 5.75
C ALA A 252 18.26 15.91 5.88
N PHE A 253 18.55 14.88 5.07
CA PHE A 253 19.83 14.19 5.00
C PHE A 253 20.30 14.05 3.56
N SER A 254 21.58 13.74 3.36
CA SER A 254 22.09 13.35 2.06
C SER A 254 21.44 12.04 1.60
N ARG A 255 21.25 11.90 0.29
CA ARG A 255 20.52 10.74 -0.30
C ARG A 255 21.16 9.40 0.07
N VAL A 256 22.49 9.36 0.19
CA VAL A 256 23.24 8.17 0.63
C VAL A 256 22.94 7.82 2.09
N LYS A 257 22.91 8.81 2.99
CA LYS A 257 22.56 8.57 4.41
C LYS A 257 21.14 8.03 4.56
N ILE A 258 20.20 8.53 3.75
CA ILE A 258 18.82 8.02 3.75
C ILE A 258 18.78 6.58 3.26
N LEU A 259 19.55 6.23 2.22
CA LEU A 259 19.64 4.86 1.73
C LEU A 259 20.21 3.91 2.78
N VAL A 260 21.30 4.29 3.45
CA VAL A 260 21.90 3.49 4.54
C VAL A 260 20.91 3.31 5.69
N PHE A 261 20.26 4.40 6.11
CA PHE A 261 19.22 4.36 7.14
C PHE A 261 18.05 3.45 6.75
N PHE A 262 17.61 3.50 5.49
CA PHE A 262 16.57 2.63 4.96
C PHE A 262 16.96 1.16 4.99
N LEU A 263 18.17 0.83 4.53
CA LEU A 263 18.67 -0.55 4.57
C LEU A 263 18.73 -1.08 6.01
N GLY A 264 19.15 -0.25 6.95
CA GLY A 264 19.12 -0.58 8.39
C GLY A 264 17.71 -0.83 8.91
N LEU A 265 16.74 0.02 8.57
CA LEU A 265 15.34 -0.16 8.96
C LEU A 265 14.70 -1.40 8.32
N LEU A 266 15.01 -1.70 7.06
CA LEU A 266 14.54 -2.92 6.39
C LEU A 266 15.10 -4.18 7.04
N LEU A 267 16.39 -4.16 7.39
CA LEU A 267 17.01 -5.28 8.11
C LEU A 267 16.35 -5.49 9.47
N ALA A 268 16.15 -4.41 10.24
CA ALA A 268 15.44 -4.46 11.52
C ALA A 268 14.00 -4.97 11.37
N PHE A 269 13.29 -4.51 10.33
CA PHE A 269 11.94 -5.00 10.02
C PHE A 269 11.93 -6.48 9.64
N GLY A 270 12.91 -6.95 8.87
CA GLY A 270 13.06 -8.36 8.52
C GLY A 270 13.24 -9.24 9.76
N ILE A 271 14.15 -8.84 10.65
CA ILE A 271 14.40 -9.53 11.93
C ILE A 271 13.14 -9.54 12.81
N PHE A 272 12.52 -8.37 12.98
CA PHE A 272 11.26 -8.25 13.72
C PHE A 272 10.18 -9.15 13.14
N SER A 273 9.99 -9.13 11.81
CA SER A 273 8.92 -9.88 11.20
C SER A 273 9.15 -11.37 11.24
N TYR A 274 10.39 -11.83 11.13
CA TYR A 274 10.73 -13.23 11.33
C TYR A 274 10.35 -13.65 12.76
N SER A 275 10.80 -12.90 13.76
CA SER A 275 10.47 -13.13 15.17
C SER A 275 8.95 -13.15 15.42
N TYR A 276 8.22 -12.17 14.86
CA TYR A 276 6.75 -12.08 14.97
C TYR A 276 6.05 -13.33 14.41
N GLN A 277 6.46 -13.78 13.22
CA GLN A 277 5.83 -14.95 12.59
C GLN A 277 6.09 -16.23 13.39
N THR A 278 7.32 -16.43 13.86
CA THR A 278 7.72 -17.68 14.55
C THR A 278 7.23 -17.76 16.00
N SER A 279 7.02 -16.62 16.67
CA SER A 279 6.66 -16.58 18.09
C SER A 279 5.16 -16.35 18.36
N LEU A 280 4.49 -15.54 17.54
CA LEU A 280 3.13 -15.06 17.85
C LEU A 280 2.04 -15.59 16.93
N VAL A 281 2.37 -15.91 15.68
CA VAL A 281 1.35 -16.27 14.68
C VAL A 281 1.24 -17.78 14.51
N ARG A 282 2.37 -18.49 14.40
CA ARG A 282 2.41 -19.94 14.12
C ARG A 282 3.66 -20.58 14.71
N SER A 283 3.56 -21.81 15.21
CA SER A 283 4.72 -22.68 15.47
C SER A 283 5.29 -23.19 14.14
N VAL A 284 5.95 -22.29 13.41
CA VAL A 284 6.39 -22.57 12.04
C VAL A 284 7.67 -23.40 12.05
N ALA A 285 7.62 -24.61 11.50
CA ALA A 285 8.85 -25.35 11.16
C ALA A 285 9.63 -24.56 10.09
N THR A 286 10.96 -24.49 10.19
CA THR A 286 11.81 -23.68 9.29
C THR A 286 11.52 -23.88 7.80
N LYS A 287 11.10 -25.10 7.40
CA LYS A 287 10.71 -25.45 6.01
C LYS A 287 9.48 -24.69 5.49
N GLN A 288 8.63 -24.15 6.37
CA GLN A 288 7.38 -23.44 6.01
C GLN A 288 7.54 -21.92 6.01
N VAL A 289 8.64 -21.38 6.55
CA VAL A 289 8.89 -19.93 6.64
C VAL A 289 8.91 -19.30 5.25
N TYR A 290 9.49 -19.98 4.26
CA TYR A 290 9.52 -19.53 2.88
C TYR A 290 8.11 -19.41 2.28
N GLU A 291 7.28 -20.45 2.39
CA GLU A 291 5.92 -20.45 1.83
C GLU A 291 5.04 -19.38 2.48
N ILE A 292 5.13 -19.22 3.81
CA ILE A 292 4.39 -18.21 4.57
C ILE A 292 4.86 -16.80 4.19
N SER A 293 6.18 -16.57 4.14
CA SER A 293 6.72 -15.27 3.75
C SER A 293 6.32 -14.91 2.32
N ARG A 294 6.38 -15.86 1.39
CA ARG A 294 5.91 -15.62 0.02
C ARG A 294 4.43 -15.30 0.02
N PHE A 295 3.61 -16.08 0.69
CA PHE A 295 2.16 -15.85 0.77
C PHE A 295 1.81 -14.47 1.33
N ASP A 296 2.54 -14.01 2.34
CA ASP A 296 2.28 -12.76 3.05
C ASP A 296 2.77 -11.51 2.29
N TYR A 297 3.95 -11.59 1.67
CA TYR A 297 4.64 -10.43 1.07
C TYR A 297 4.52 -10.34 -0.44
N SER A 298 4.38 -11.46 -1.13
CA SER A 298 4.17 -11.44 -2.58
C SER A 298 2.70 -11.15 -2.90
N ARG A 299 2.45 -10.83 -4.17
CA ARG A 299 1.09 -10.81 -4.72
C ARG A 299 0.96 -11.71 -5.95
N ASP A 300 2.02 -12.48 -6.26
CA ASP A 300 2.03 -13.41 -7.40
C ASP A 300 0.96 -14.50 -7.35
N PRO A 301 0.65 -15.15 -6.20
CA PRO A 301 -0.28 -16.27 -6.19
C PRO A 301 -1.71 -15.80 -6.47
N MET A 302 -2.06 -14.60 -5.98
CA MET A 302 -3.37 -13.99 -6.19
C MET A 302 -3.58 -13.60 -7.65
N LEU A 303 -2.54 -13.08 -8.29
CA LEU A 303 -2.62 -12.74 -9.71
C LEU A 303 -2.67 -14.00 -10.58
N LYS A 304 -1.86 -15.03 -10.29
CA LYS A 304 -1.93 -16.32 -10.97
C LYS A 304 -3.31 -16.96 -10.82
N LEU A 305 -3.93 -16.89 -9.64
CA LEU A 305 -5.30 -17.38 -9.44
C LEU A 305 -6.32 -16.66 -10.30
N SER A 306 -6.25 -15.33 -10.40
CA SER A 306 -7.11 -14.55 -11.29
C SER A 306 -6.91 -14.92 -12.76
N ILE A 307 -5.66 -15.06 -13.21
CA ILE A 307 -5.35 -15.52 -14.57
C ILE A 307 -5.92 -16.92 -14.81
N TYR A 308 -5.71 -17.85 -13.89
CA TYR A 308 -6.20 -19.21 -14.00
C TYR A 308 -7.73 -19.26 -14.09
N SER A 309 -8.45 -18.43 -13.32
CA SER A 309 -9.92 -18.34 -13.42
C SER A 309 -10.41 -17.81 -14.76
N GLU A 310 -9.63 -16.96 -15.43
CA GLU A 310 -9.97 -16.46 -16.77
C GLU A 310 -9.65 -17.47 -17.87
N LEU A 311 -8.59 -18.26 -17.69
CA LEU A 311 -8.21 -19.35 -18.61
C LEU A 311 -9.13 -20.57 -18.46
N ASN A 312 -9.64 -20.83 -17.25
CA ASN A 312 -10.43 -22.00 -16.92
C ASN A 312 -11.77 -21.60 -16.25
N PRO A 313 -12.64 -20.83 -16.92
CA PRO A 313 -13.86 -20.31 -16.32
C PRO A 313 -14.85 -21.41 -15.90
N ASP A 314 -14.76 -22.61 -16.49
CA ASP A 314 -15.62 -23.74 -16.13
C ASP A 314 -15.16 -24.46 -14.86
N LYS A 315 -13.89 -24.28 -14.46
CA LYS A 315 -13.32 -24.92 -13.26
C LYS A 315 -13.30 -24.00 -12.05
N LEU A 316 -13.03 -22.71 -12.28
CA LEU A 316 -12.88 -21.73 -11.22
C LEU A 316 -13.42 -20.38 -11.65
N LYS A 317 -14.31 -19.81 -10.83
CA LYS A 317 -14.72 -18.41 -10.93
C LYS A 317 -14.47 -17.74 -9.59
N ILE A 318 -13.78 -16.61 -9.62
CA ILE A 318 -13.57 -15.79 -8.41
C ILE A 318 -14.81 -14.97 -8.11
N LEU A 319 -15.39 -14.35 -9.13
CA LEU A 319 -16.60 -13.54 -9.03
C LEU A 319 -17.77 -14.27 -9.69
N ASP A 320 -18.96 -14.11 -9.12
CA ASP A 320 -20.19 -14.67 -9.68
C ASP A 320 -20.54 -13.96 -11.01
N HIS A 321 -20.22 -12.67 -11.11
CA HIS A 321 -20.42 -11.85 -12.30
C HIS A 321 -19.37 -10.75 -12.41
N ARG A 322 -19.22 -10.19 -13.63
CA ARG A 322 -18.33 -9.05 -13.90
C ARG A 322 -18.77 -7.82 -13.10
N LEU A 323 -17.81 -6.95 -12.78
CA LEU A 323 -18.02 -5.70 -12.01
C LEU A 323 -18.50 -5.86 -10.55
N GLN A 324 -18.64 -7.09 -10.03
CA GLN A 324 -19.24 -7.34 -8.71
C GLN A 324 -18.54 -6.59 -7.56
N THR A 325 -17.20 -6.56 -7.53
CA THR A 325 -16.46 -5.89 -6.45
C THR A 325 -16.21 -4.41 -6.73
N VAL A 326 -16.22 -4.00 -8.01
CA VAL A 326 -16.30 -2.57 -8.38
C VAL A 326 -17.61 -1.97 -7.89
N TYR A 327 -18.73 -2.68 -8.11
CA TYR A 327 -20.03 -2.30 -7.59
C TYR A 327 -20.04 -2.22 -6.06
N HIS A 328 -19.46 -3.22 -5.38
CA HIS A 328 -19.26 -3.19 -3.93
C HIS A 328 -18.53 -1.91 -3.49
N ALA A 329 -17.39 -1.60 -4.10
CA ALA A 329 -16.57 -0.45 -3.73
C ALA A 329 -17.32 0.88 -3.88
N LEU A 330 -18.17 1.01 -4.91
CA LEU A 330 -18.99 2.22 -5.12
C LEU A 330 -20.07 2.39 -4.07
N ILE A 331 -20.74 1.30 -3.68
CA ILE A 331 -21.86 1.38 -2.73
C ILE A 331 -21.41 1.30 -1.27
N LEU A 332 -20.21 0.81 -0.97
CA LEU A 332 -19.72 0.50 0.38
C LEU A 332 -20.01 1.62 1.39
N HIS A 333 -19.79 2.87 0.99
CA HIS A 333 -19.92 4.05 1.84
C HIS A 333 -21.34 4.56 2.04
N ILE A 334 -22.34 4.02 1.33
CA ILE A 334 -23.74 4.34 1.55
C ILE A 334 -24.20 3.62 2.82
N PRO A 335 -24.57 4.35 3.91
CA PRO A 335 -25.05 3.74 5.13
C PRO A 335 -26.34 2.94 4.90
N ARG A 336 -26.51 1.82 5.61
CA ARG A 336 -27.71 0.98 5.49
C ARG A 336 -29.01 1.68 5.89
N PHE A 337 -28.95 2.68 6.77
CA PHE A 337 -30.15 3.45 7.11
C PHE A 337 -30.67 4.28 5.93
N LEU A 338 -29.80 4.67 4.99
CA LEU A 338 -30.19 5.33 3.73
C LEU A 338 -30.62 4.33 2.65
N TRP A 339 -30.23 3.06 2.77
CA TRP A 339 -30.60 2.00 1.83
C TRP A 339 -30.78 0.65 2.56
N PRO A 340 -31.96 0.39 3.13
CA PRO A 340 -32.21 -0.83 3.91
C PRO A 340 -32.01 -2.12 3.12
N GLY A 341 -32.42 -2.12 1.84
CA GLY A 341 -32.25 -3.24 0.90
C GLY A 341 -30.90 -3.26 0.18
N LYS A 342 -29.87 -2.55 0.68
CA LYS A 342 -28.55 -2.49 0.05
C LYS A 342 -28.00 -3.92 -0.14
N PRO A 343 -27.61 -4.30 -1.37
CA PRO A 343 -26.96 -5.58 -1.62
C PRO A 343 -25.76 -5.77 -0.69
N LEU A 344 -25.48 -7.01 -0.34
CA LEU A 344 -24.31 -7.40 0.46
C LEU A 344 -23.23 -8.05 -0.41
N PRO A 345 -22.73 -7.40 -1.49
CA PRO A 345 -21.56 -7.91 -2.14
C PRO A 345 -20.40 -7.81 -1.15
N TYR A 346 -19.46 -8.73 -1.26
CA TYR A 346 -18.28 -8.75 -0.42
C TYR A 346 -17.12 -7.99 -1.07
N ASP A 347 -16.11 -7.61 -0.29
CA ASP A 347 -14.85 -7.14 -0.87
C ASP A 347 -14.18 -8.28 -1.66
N TYR A 348 -13.34 -7.92 -2.63
CA TYR A 348 -12.60 -8.88 -3.44
C TYR A 348 -11.80 -9.90 -2.62
N GLN A 349 -11.29 -9.51 -1.44
CA GLN A 349 -10.59 -10.44 -0.55
C GLN A 349 -11.46 -11.63 -0.13
N VAL A 350 -12.76 -11.42 0.06
CA VAL A 350 -13.68 -12.50 0.43
C VAL A 350 -13.86 -13.48 -0.72
N TYR A 351 -14.11 -12.94 -1.92
CA TYR A 351 -14.31 -13.74 -3.12
C TYR A 351 -13.08 -14.55 -3.50
N ILE A 352 -11.89 -13.92 -3.52
CA ILE A 352 -10.66 -14.64 -3.86
C ILE A 352 -10.30 -15.69 -2.80
N THR A 353 -10.60 -15.43 -1.53
CA THR A 353 -10.44 -16.41 -0.45
C THR A 353 -11.39 -17.58 -0.64
N ALA A 354 -12.68 -17.31 -0.81
CA ALA A 354 -13.72 -18.32 -1.03
C ALA A 354 -13.40 -19.21 -2.24
N ALA A 355 -13.01 -18.60 -3.35
CA ALA A 355 -12.60 -19.29 -4.57
C ALA A 355 -11.35 -20.15 -4.34
N SER A 356 -10.39 -19.69 -3.54
CA SER A 356 -9.19 -20.48 -3.23
C SER A 356 -9.50 -21.72 -2.37
N PHE A 357 -10.45 -21.60 -1.45
CA PHE A 357 -10.91 -22.70 -0.58
C PHE A 357 -12.01 -23.57 -1.17
N ASN A 358 -12.55 -23.19 -2.33
CA ASN A 358 -13.72 -23.82 -2.93
C ASN A 358 -14.95 -23.86 -1.99
N ILE A 359 -15.20 -22.74 -1.29
CA ILE A 359 -16.34 -22.56 -0.38
C ILE A 359 -17.14 -21.31 -0.76
N SER A 360 -18.29 -21.11 -0.12
CA SER A 360 -19.11 -19.92 -0.36
C SER A 360 -18.45 -18.67 0.24
N PRO A 361 -18.55 -17.49 -0.41
CA PRO A 361 -18.15 -16.21 0.19
C PRO A 361 -18.81 -15.93 1.55
N LYS A 362 -20.00 -16.51 1.80
CA LYS A 362 -20.73 -16.36 3.07
C LYS A 362 -20.05 -17.06 4.24
N ASP A 363 -19.27 -18.10 3.96
CA ASP A 363 -18.62 -18.95 4.98
C ASP A 363 -17.24 -18.40 5.36
N ILE A 364 -16.77 -17.34 4.69
CA ILE A 364 -15.50 -16.70 4.98
C ILE A 364 -15.63 -15.78 6.20
N ASN A 365 -14.93 -16.15 7.26
CA ASN A 365 -14.68 -15.24 8.37
C ASN A 365 -13.42 -14.41 8.10
N ILE A 366 -13.62 -13.22 7.50
CA ILE A 366 -12.56 -12.24 7.19
C ILE A 366 -11.73 -11.89 8.44
N ARG A 367 -12.32 -11.95 9.64
CA ARG A 367 -11.63 -11.62 10.89
C ARG A 367 -10.57 -12.65 11.26
N SER A 368 -10.75 -13.90 10.84
CA SER A 368 -9.84 -15.01 11.12
C SER A 368 -8.80 -15.16 10.01
N PHE A 369 -9.22 -15.11 8.75
CA PHE A 369 -8.34 -15.29 7.60
C PHE A 369 -8.96 -14.74 6.32
N ALA A 370 -8.18 -13.93 5.59
CA ALA A 370 -8.53 -13.50 4.25
C ALA A 370 -7.25 -13.32 3.41
N LEU A 371 -7.33 -13.78 2.17
CA LEU A 371 -6.32 -13.51 1.16
C LEU A 371 -6.36 -12.03 0.79
N THR A 372 -5.18 -11.41 0.76
CA THR A 372 -5.06 -10.01 0.35
C THR A 372 -5.00 -9.93 -1.17
N GLY A 373 -6.06 -9.42 -1.79
CA GLY A 373 -6.10 -9.11 -3.22
C GLY A 373 -5.28 -7.88 -3.61
N THR A 374 -5.18 -7.61 -4.91
CA THR A 374 -4.59 -6.38 -5.46
C THR A 374 -5.50 -5.83 -6.54
N TRP A 375 -5.45 -4.53 -6.81
CA TRP A 375 -6.22 -3.96 -7.91
C TRP A 375 -5.88 -4.60 -9.27
N ILE A 376 -4.61 -4.99 -9.48
CA ILE A 376 -4.18 -5.65 -10.73
C ILE A 376 -4.95 -6.97 -10.91
N ALA A 377 -4.96 -7.84 -9.88
CA ALA A 377 -5.70 -9.10 -9.92
C ALA A 377 -7.22 -8.89 -9.94
N GLU A 378 -7.73 -7.96 -9.15
CA GLU A 378 -9.16 -7.64 -9.06
C GLU A 378 -9.71 -7.09 -10.37
N SER A 379 -8.95 -6.24 -11.07
CA SER A 379 -9.35 -5.69 -12.36
C SER A 379 -9.51 -6.79 -13.41
N LEU A 380 -8.62 -7.78 -13.44
CA LEU A 380 -8.73 -8.96 -14.30
C LEU A 380 -10.03 -9.73 -14.01
N SER A 381 -10.34 -9.99 -12.74
CA SER A 381 -11.58 -10.68 -12.35
C SER A 381 -12.85 -9.88 -12.69
N ASN A 382 -12.83 -8.54 -12.52
CA ASN A 382 -14.01 -7.71 -12.79
C ASN A 382 -14.27 -7.45 -14.27
N PHE A 383 -13.23 -7.35 -15.09
CA PHE A 383 -13.32 -6.92 -16.49
C PHE A 383 -12.79 -7.96 -17.50
N GLY A 384 -12.42 -9.16 -17.06
CA GLY A 384 -11.77 -10.19 -17.88
C GLY A 384 -10.44 -9.72 -18.43
N TRP A 385 -10.05 -10.21 -19.62
CA TRP A 385 -8.79 -9.81 -20.27
C TRP A 385 -8.66 -8.31 -20.54
N VAL A 386 -9.77 -7.57 -20.69
CA VAL A 386 -9.74 -6.10 -20.74
C VAL A 386 -9.25 -5.51 -19.42
N GLY A 387 -9.59 -6.16 -18.31
CA GLY A 387 -9.09 -5.90 -16.97
C GLY A 387 -7.57 -5.94 -16.86
N ALA A 388 -6.92 -6.85 -17.58
CA ALA A 388 -5.46 -6.91 -17.63
C ALA A 388 -4.86 -5.55 -18.05
N PHE A 389 -5.52 -4.82 -18.94
CA PHE A 389 -5.12 -3.47 -19.33
C PHE A 389 -5.63 -2.38 -18.37
N ILE A 390 -6.90 -2.48 -17.93
CA ILE A 390 -7.52 -1.50 -17.03
C ILE A 390 -6.73 -1.35 -15.73
N GLY A 391 -6.29 -2.45 -15.11
CA GLY A 391 -5.55 -2.42 -13.84
C GLY A 391 -4.30 -1.53 -13.88
N PRO A 392 -3.29 -1.86 -14.71
CA PRO A 392 -2.07 -1.07 -14.86
C PRO A 392 -2.32 0.34 -15.39
N MET A 393 -3.29 0.51 -16.30
CA MET A 393 -3.63 1.83 -16.82
C MET A 393 -4.20 2.73 -15.72
N THR A 394 -5.05 2.19 -14.85
CA THR A 394 -5.63 2.95 -13.72
C THR A 394 -4.52 3.42 -12.78
N LEU A 395 -3.58 2.55 -12.43
CA LEU A 395 -2.40 2.91 -11.63
C LEU A 395 -1.60 4.03 -12.31
N ALA A 396 -1.33 3.88 -13.61
CA ALA A 396 -0.61 4.89 -14.39
C ALA A 396 -1.33 6.25 -14.37
N LEU A 397 -2.64 6.27 -14.62
CA LEU A 397 -3.43 7.51 -14.64
C LEU A 397 -3.46 8.19 -13.26
N VAL A 398 -3.61 7.43 -12.18
CA VAL A 398 -3.53 7.97 -10.81
C VAL A 398 -2.19 8.65 -10.57
N CYS A 399 -1.08 7.97 -10.91
CA CYS A 399 0.26 8.57 -10.79
C CYS A 399 0.41 9.83 -11.64
N ARG A 400 0.00 9.77 -12.92
CA ARG A 400 0.15 10.89 -13.86
C ARG A 400 -0.63 12.12 -13.44
N PHE A 401 -1.90 11.95 -13.09
CA PHE A 401 -2.74 13.09 -12.70
C PHE A 401 -2.28 13.69 -11.38
N GLY A 402 -1.95 12.86 -10.40
CA GLY A 402 -1.40 13.30 -9.13
C GLY A 402 -0.11 14.10 -9.28
N ASP A 403 0.85 13.55 -10.02
CA ASP A 403 2.16 14.17 -10.22
C ASP A 403 2.10 15.43 -11.11
N SER A 404 1.08 15.55 -11.98
CA SER A 404 0.85 16.74 -12.80
C SER A 404 0.49 17.99 -11.98
N THR A 405 0.00 17.80 -10.76
CA THR A 405 -0.42 18.91 -9.91
C THR A 405 0.75 19.75 -9.41
N ARG A 406 1.97 19.21 -9.35
CA ARG A 406 3.14 19.87 -8.75
C ARG A 406 2.93 20.26 -7.27
N ASN A 407 1.86 19.75 -6.64
CA ASN A 407 1.58 19.95 -5.23
C ASN A 407 2.20 18.79 -4.44
N ASN A 408 3.21 19.09 -3.60
CA ASN A 408 3.96 18.08 -2.86
C ASN A 408 3.08 17.18 -1.98
N PHE A 409 2.04 17.73 -1.36
CA PHE A 409 1.11 16.93 -0.56
C PHE A 409 0.35 15.95 -1.45
N LEU A 410 -0.16 16.43 -2.59
CA LEU A 410 -0.92 15.58 -3.50
C LEU A 410 -0.03 14.51 -4.16
N ILE A 411 1.25 14.81 -4.41
CA ILE A 411 2.24 13.82 -4.89
C ILE A 411 2.46 12.72 -3.84
N ILE A 412 2.66 13.08 -2.57
CA ILE A 412 2.77 12.11 -1.47
C ILE A 412 1.49 11.26 -1.39
N PHE A 413 0.33 11.90 -1.44
CA PHE A 413 -0.94 11.22 -1.31
C PHE A 413 -1.22 10.31 -2.51
N THR A 414 -0.83 10.72 -3.72
CA THR A 414 -0.84 9.88 -4.92
C THR A 414 0.08 8.68 -4.78
N SER A 415 1.29 8.86 -4.24
CA SER A 415 2.21 7.75 -3.99
C SER A 415 1.60 6.75 -3.01
N PHE A 416 1.03 7.22 -1.91
CA PHE A 416 0.29 6.39 -0.96
C PHE A 416 -0.88 5.65 -1.62
N LEU A 417 -1.71 6.36 -2.38
CA LEU A 417 -2.88 5.79 -3.05
C LEU A 417 -2.49 4.71 -4.06
N ALA A 418 -1.48 4.97 -4.90
CA ALA A 418 -1.01 4.02 -5.89
C ALA A 418 -0.34 2.79 -5.25
N LEU A 419 0.36 2.97 -4.12
CA LEU A 419 0.86 1.87 -3.31
C LEU A 419 -0.25 1.01 -2.70
N ASN A 420 -1.34 1.63 -2.24
CA ASN A 420 -2.49 0.88 -1.74
C ASN A 420 -3.14 0.07 -2.86
N LEU A 421 -3.38 0.66 -4.04
CA LEU A 421 -3.96 -0.07 -5.18
C LEU A 421 -3.11 -1.27 -5.64
N ILE A 422 -1.77 -1.16 -5.66
CA ILE A 422 -0.93 -2.31 -6.03
C ILE A 422 -0.82 -3.36 -4.91
N SER A 423 -1.08 -2.98 -3.66
CA SER A 423 -0.93 -3.87 -2.50
C SER A 423 -2.23 -4.51 -2.03
N LEU A 424 -3.37 -3.88 -2.30
CA LEU A 424 -4.71 -4.15 -1.75
C LEU A 424 -5.79 -4.07 -2.84
N SER A 425 -6.98 -4.60 -2.54
CA SER A 425 -8.19 -4.46 -3.35
C SER A 425 -8.76 -3.04 -3.36
N LEU A 426 -9.63 -2.77 -4.32
CA LEU A 426 -10.29 -1.48 -4.52
C LEU A 426 -11.12 -1.05 -3.31
N GLY A 427 -11.81 -1.98 -2.63
CA GLY A 427 -12.67 -1.66 -1.49
C GLY A 427 -11.94 -0.99 -0.33
N TYR A 428 -10.68 -1.35 -0.08
CA TYR A 428 -9.83 -0.69 0.93
C TYR A 428 -9.33 0.69 0.50
N THR A 429 -9.35 0.97 -0.80
CA THR A 429 -8.69 2.14 -1.39
C THR A 429 -9.68 3.22 -1.84
N VAL A 430 -10.95 2.88 -2.02
CA VAL A 430 -11.96 3.74 -2.64
C VAL A 430 -12.24 5.03 -1.84
N LEU A 431 -12.23 4.99 -0.50
CA LEU A 431 -12.36 6.20 0.32
C LEU A 431 -11.20 7.18 0.07
N PHE A 432 -9.97 6.67 0.05
CA PHE A 432 -8.78 7.47 -0.23
C PHE A 432 -8.79 8.01 -1.66
N LEU A 433 -9.30 7.23 -2.62
CA LEU A 433 -9.48 7.65 -4.00
C LEU A 433 -10.47 8.82 -4.10
N ILE A 434 -11.60 8.78 -3.39
CA ILE A 434 -12.59 9.87 -3.36
C ILE A 434 -11.95 11.14 -2.79
N ILE A 435 -11.29 11.05 -1.63
CA ILE A 435 -10.60 12.19 -1.00
C ILE A 435 -9.54 12.77 -1.96
N TRP A 436 -8.80 11.89 -2.63
CA TRP A 436 -7.79 12.27 -3.61
C TRP A 436 -8.39 12.99 -4.82
N LEU A 437 -9.51 12.51 -5.35
CA LEU A 437 -10.23 13.16 -6.46
C LEU A 437 -10.74 14.56 -6.08
N ILE A 438 -11.22 14.75 -4.85
CA ILE A 438 -11.64 16.06 -4.33
C ILE A 438 -10.44 17.02 -4.30
N PHE A 439 -9.28 16.58 -3.79
CA PHE A 439 -8.09 17.43 -3.78
C PHE A 439 -7.54 17.72 -5.18
N LEU A 440 -7.53 16.71 -6.06
CA LEU A 440 -7.09 16.84 -7.44
C LEU A 440 -7.94 17.83 -8.23
N THR A 441 -9.27 17.70 -8.15
CA THR A 441 -10.22 18.59 -8.84
C THR A 441 -10.08 20.03 -8.33
N ARG A 442 -10.01 20.24 -7.02
CA ARG A 442 -9.77 21.56 -6.40
C ARG A 442 -8.49 22.21 -6.93
N GLU A 443 -7.39 21.47 -6.99
CA GLU A 443 -6.09 21.97 -7.48
C GLU A 443 -6.18 22.36 -8.97
N TYR A 444 -6.86 21.54 -9.78
CA TYR A 444 -7.07 21.83 -11.20
C TYR A 444 -7.91 23.10 -11.41
N TYR A 445 -9.01 23.26 -10.66
CA TYR A 445 -9.83 24.47 -10.68
C TYR A 445 -9.04 25.71 -10.25
N THR A 446 -8.21 25.58 -9.20
CA THR A 446 -7.38 26.69 -8.70
C THR A 446 -6.37 27.14 -9.76
N LYS A 447 -5.72 26.21 -10.47
CA LYS A 447 -4.81 26.53 -11.58
C LYS A 447 -5.52 27.18 -12.76
N LYS A 448 -6.67 26.64 -13.16
CA LYS A 448 -7.48 27.21 -14.25
C LYS A 448 -7.88 28.64 -13.91
N TYR A 449 -8.41 28.88 -12.71
CA TYR A 449 -8.78 30.22 -12.24
C TYR A 449 -7.61 31.22 -12.25
N LYS A 450 -6.42 30.79 -11.81
CA LYS A 450 -5.20 31.63 -11.86
C LYS A 450 -4.80 31.99 -13.30
N LYS A 451 -4.95 31.06 -14.25
CA LYS A 451 -4.66 31.30 -15.68
C LYS A 451 -5.63 32.32 -16.29
N TYR A 452 -6.92 32.28 -15.93
CA TYR A 452 -7.92 33.23 -16.42
C TYR A 452 -7.78 34.64 -15.84
N LYS A 453 -7.31 34.79 -14.59
CA LYS A 453 -7.11 36.12 -13.95
C LYS A 453 -5.79 36.82 -14.28
N GLY A 454 -5.03 36.34 -15.26
CA GLY A 454 -3.88 37.08 -15.82
C GLY A 454 -2.83 37.51 -14.81
N HIS A 455 -2.64 36.78 -13.69
CA HIS A 455 -1.56 37.09 -12.76
C HIS A 455 -0.22 36.69 -13.39
N LYS A 456 0.35 37.60 -14.18
CA LYS A 456 1.79 37.82 -14.17
C LYS A 456 2.16 38.17 -12.73
N ILE A 457 2.87 37.27 -12.06
CA ILE A 457 3.75 37.63 -10.94
C ILE A 457 5.15 37.53 -11.50
#